data_AF-A0A9E4DSY0-F1
#
_entry.id   AF-A0A9E4DSY0-F1
#
_cell.length_a   1.000
_cell.length_b   1.000
_cell.length_c   1.000
_cell.angle_alpha   90.00
_cell.angle_beta   90.00
_cell.angle_gamma   90.00
#
_symmetry.space_group_name_H-M   'P 1'
#
loop_
_entity.id
_entity.type
_entity.pdbx_description
1 polymer ?
#
loop_
_entity_poly.entity_id
_entity_poly.type
_entity_poly.pdbx_seq_one_letter_code
_entity_poly.pdbx_strand_id
1 'polypeptide(L)'
;MKKKNLGAFIILASLGLAACTADTPSTSSSSAAPVESSAPAATSESEATTDVAITIAQGEDTTTALPEAGTLVMRQMYTAPHGTKSFAAVNVLMNGDTIVSAHLDEFQYLAPADFKGVPNADGGFGESFPADVVLASKAENNDGYSAMMKEKGGATQTWAQSITAITDFAKGKTVADLEKAVADLEALGEEGNPADVISGATFSDSRGYLQAIVETAKNGLVSIGATTETTDLKEAQLLGAPHGDKSFAMTTVAMDGDKVAAVFVDEFQFVDLTQFGGVPNSDSDFGAGVAEGVVLASKVANNEAYSAMMKEKGGATKTYADNMKAIQDFAIGKTVAELEAAASELEALGEEGNPADVVSGATFSDSQGYLQAIIETAKLAK
;
A
#
# COMPACT_ATOMS: atom_id res chain seq x y z
N MET A 1 49.75 33.27 0.40
CA MET A 1 49.41 34.03 -0.82
C MET A 1 47.95 33.77 -1.16
N LYS A 2 47.19 34.83 -1.45
CA LYS A 2 45.73 34.90 -1.64
C LYS A 2 45.33 34.66 -3.10
N LYS A 3 44.10 34.15 -3.31
CA LYS A 3 43.04 34.53 -4.30
C LYS A 3 41.87 33.51 -4.09
N LYS A 4 40.67 33.81 -3.53
CA LYS A 4 39.51 34.67 -3.94
C LYS A 4 39.16 34.50 -5.42
N ASN A 5 37.93 34.30 -5.91
CA ASN A 5 36.50 34.23 -5.48
C ASN A 5 35.80 33.39 -6.62
N LEU A 6 34.54 32.92 -6.61
CA LEU A 6 33.27 33.65 -6.51
C LEU A 6 32.13 32.63 -6.65
N GLY A 7 31.08 32.76 -5.83
CA GLY A 7 29.86 31.96 -5.92
C GLY A 7 28.88 32.44 -6.99
N ALA A 8 27.96 31.56 -7.38
CA ALA A 8 26.79 31.89 -8.19
C ALA A 8 25.53 31.50 -7.41
N PHE A 9 24.77 32.52 -7.03
CA PHE A 9 23.38 32.44 -6.60
C PHE A 9 22.50 32.12 -7.81
N ILE A 10 21.63 31.12 -7.72
CA ILE A 10 20.52 30.94 -8.66
C ILE A 10 19.27 31.51 -7.99
N ILE A 11 18.68 32.50 -8.66
CA ILE A 11 17.49 33.23 -8.26
C ILE A 11 16.25 32.43 -8.69
N LEU A 12 15.37 32.22 -7.71
CA LEU A 12 14.00 31.73 -7.87
C LEU A 12 13.19 32.72 -8.72
N ALA A 13 12.64 32.27 -9.84
CA ALA A 13 11.66 33.03 -10.62
C ALA A 13 10.30 32.33 -10.54
N SER A 14 9.44 32.90 -9.71
CA SER A 14 8.00 32.65 -9.68
C SER A 14 7.36 33.23 -10.94
N LEU A 15 6.63 32.39 -11.70
CA LEU A 15 5.67 32.87 -12.70
C LEU A 15 4.26 32.52 -12.24
N GLY A 16 3.52 33.57 -11.89
CA GLY A 16 2.07 33.54 -11.77
C GLY A 16 1.41 33.52 -13.14
N LEU A 17 0.28 32.81 -13.23
CA LEU A 17 -0.64 32.86 -14.36
C LEU A 17 -1.36 34.20 -14.42
N ALA A 18 -1.45 34.80 -15.62
CA ALA A 18 -2.61 35.56 -16.07
C ALA A 18 -2.63 35.74 -17.61
N ALA A 19 -3.71 35.22 -18.20
CA ALA A 19 -4.55 35.82 -19.25
C ALA A 19 -4.00 36.13 -20.68
N CYS A 20 -4.63 35.42 -21.64
CA CYS A 20 -5.35 35.93 -22.82
C CYS A 20 -4.61 36.62 -23.99
N THR A 21 -4.61 35.89 -25.12
CA THR A 21 -5.00 36.25 -26.50
C THR A 21 -4.27 37.33 -27.33
N ALA A 22 -3.84 36.86 -28.51
CA ALA A 22 -3.97 37.42 -29.87
C ALA A 22 -3.36 38.80 -30.20
N ASP A 23 -2.35 38.83 -31.07
CA ASP A 23 -2.52 39.11 -32.51
C ASP A 23 -1.15 39.32 -33.20
N THR A 24 -1.02 38.78 -34.40
CA THR A 24 0.04 39.07 -35.42
C THR A 24 -0.46 40.31 -36.23
N PRO A 25 0.28 41.04 -37.12
CA PRO A 25 1.39 40.56 -37.96
C PRO A 25 2.47 41.59 -38.41
N SER A 26 3.27 41.18 -39.40
CA SER A 26 4.07 41.98 -40.36
C SER A 26 5.37 42.61 -39.83
N THR A 27 6.54 42.59 -40.51
CA THR A 27 6.83 42.46 -41.95
C THR A 27 8.32 42.15 -42.20
N SER A 28 8.54 41.42 -43.29
CA SER A 28 9.73 41.08 -44.09
C SER A 28 10.86 42.11 -44.33
N SER A 29 12.12 41.63 -44.36
CA SER A 29 13.05 41.59 -45.54
C SER A 29 14.53 41.46 -45.11
N SER A 30 15.23 40.33 -45.42
CA SER A 30 16.20 40.13 -46.54
C SER A 30 17.51 40.92 -46.39
N SER A 31 18.76 40.44 -46.52
CA SER A 31 19.48 39.19 -46.84
C SER A 31 20.95 39.44 -46.34
N ALA A 32 21.91 38.54 -46.15
CA ALA A 32 22.42 37.44 -46.96
C ALA A 32 23.40 36.58 -46.13
N ALA A 33 23.55 35.32 -46.54
CA ALA A 33 24.30 34.21 -45.92
C ALA A 33 25.84 34.26 -46.20
N PRO A 34 26.70 33.30 -45.78
CA PRO A 34 26.61 31.92 -46.32
C PRO A 34 27.16 30.74 -45.46
N VAL A 35 26.73 29.54 -45.89
CA VAL A 35 27.28 28.17 -45.77
C VAL A 35 27.46 27.52 -44.39
N GLU A 36 26.67 26.46 -44.13
CA GLU A 36 27.26 25.18 -43.77
C GLU A 36 26.38 23.96 -44.12
N SER A 37 27.07 22.84 -44.27
CA SER A 37 26.75 21.56 -44.89
C SER A 37 25.45 20.87 -44.47
N SER A 38 24.82 20.23 -45.44
CA SER A 38 23.69 19.30 -45.33
C SER A 38 24.06 17.95 -44.69
N ALA A 39 23.25 17.51 -43.72
CA ALA A 39 23.01 16.10 -43.37
C ALA A 39 21.57 15.96 -42.85
N PRO A 40 20.88 14.83 -43.11
CA PRO A 40 19.42 14.76 -43.15
C PRO A 40 18.78 14.79 -41.75
N ALA A 41 17.60 15.42 -41.69
CA ALA A 41 16.69 15.30 -40.56
C ALA A 41 16.24 13.84 -40.44
N ALA A 42 16.72 13.15 -39.41
CA ALA A 42 16.02 12.00 -38.87
C ALA A 42 14.76 12.55 -38.19
N THR A 43 13.63 12.49 -38.88
CA THR A 43 12.34 12.48 -38.21
C THR A 43 12.34 11.28 -37.28
N SER A 44 12.62 11.53 -36.00
CA SER A 44 12.17 10.62 -34.94
C SER A 44 10.65 10.62 -35.03
N GLU A 45 10.11 9.60 -35.67
CA GLU A 45 8.75 9.18 -35.39
C GLU A 45 8.74 8.90 -33.89
N SER A 46 8.18 9.85 -33.13
CA SER A 46 7.63 9.56 -31.83
C SER A 46 6.62 8.46 -32.09
N GLU A 47 6.97 7.22 -31.77
CA GLU A 47 5.96 6.19 -31.57
C GLU A 47 4.96 6.83 -30.61
N ALA A 48 3.72 6.97 -31.09
CA ALA A 48 2.65 7.42 -30.24
C ALA A 48 2.54 6.35 -29.15
N THR A 49 3.01 6.68 -27.94
CA THR A 49 2.67 5.93 -26.74
C THR A 49 1.16 5.92 -26.71
N THR A 50 0.56 4.80 -27.10
CA THR A 50 -0.87 4.60 -26.85
C THR A 50 -1.02 4.73 -25.34
N ASP A 51 -1.71 5.78 -24.88
CA ASP A 51 -2.09 5.93 -23.47
C ASP A 51 -2.86 4.67 -23.08
N VAL A 52 -2.17 3.70 -22.49
CA VAL A 52 -2.81 2.51 -21.96
C VAL A 52 -3.50 2.94 -20.68
N ALA A 53 -4.82 2.83 -20.65
CA ALA A 53 -5.58 3.14 -19.45
C ALA A 53 -5.18 2.19 -18.32
N ILE A 54 -4.67 2.75 -17.23
CA ILE A 54 -4.33 2.00 -16.03
C ILE A 54 -5.62 1.54 -15.36
N THR A 55 -5.74 0.23 -15.13
CA THR A 55 -6.84 -0.33 -14.32
C THR A 55 -6.44 -0.28 -12.85
N ILE A 56 -7.41 -0.08 -11.96
CA ILE A 56 -7.19 -0.10 -10.50
C ILE A 56 -7.77 -1.38 -9.90
N ALA A 57 -6.98 -2.05 -9.06
CA ALA A 57 -7.39 -3.23 -8.30
C ALA A 57 -7.37 -2.90 -6.80
N GLN A 58 -8.56 -2.73 -6.21
CA GLN A 58 -8.73 -2.33 -4.81
C GLN A 58 -8.74 -3.51 -3.83
N GLY A 59 -8.90 -4.75 -4.32
CA GLY A 59 -9.08 -5.92 -3.45
C GLY A 59 -10.51 -6.00 -2.92
N GLU A 60 -11.49 -5.96 -3.82
CA GLU A 60 -12.88 -6.24 -3.48
C GLU A 60 -13.15 -7.76 -3.47
N ASP A 61 -13.77 -8.24 -2.40
CA ASP A 61 -14.35 -9.57 -2.29
C ASP A 61 -15.78 -9.48 -1.74
N THR A 62 -16.73 -9.65 -2.64
CA THR A 62 -18.18 -9.71 -2.35
C THR A 62 -18.74 -11.13 -2.50
N THR A 63 -17.86 -12.11 -2.73
CA THR A 63 -18.24 -13.49 -3.09
C THR A 63 -17.98 -14.49 -1.99
N THR A 64 -16.99 -14.24 -1.13
CA THR A 64 -16.70 -15.12 0.01
C THR A 64 -17.84 -15.09 1.02
N ALA A 65 -18.37 -16.27 1.34
CA ALA A 65 -19.37 -16.42 2.39
C ALA A 65 -18.73 -16.14 3.77
N LEU A 66 -19.33 -15.23 4.52
CA LEU A 66 -18.85 -14.87 5.85
C LEU A 66 -19.42 -15.81 6.91
N PRO A 67 -18.63 -16.16 7.94
CA PRO A 67 -19.13 -16.90 9.09
C PRO A 67 -20.09 -16.04 9.95
N GLU A 68 -20.85 -16.71 10.81
CA GLU A 68 -21.64 -16.03 11.85
C GLU A 68 -20.73 -15.42 12.93
N ALA A 69 -21.32 -14.55 13.76
CA ALA A 69 -20.65 -14.02 14.95
C ALA A 69 -20.10 -15.16 15.83
N GLY A 70 -18.94 -14.93 16.44
CA GLY A 70 -18.14 -15.92 17.15
C GLY A 70 -16.95 -16.44 16.35
N THR A 71 -16.86 -16.13 15.05
CA THR A 71 -15.67 -16.41 14.21
C THR A 71 -15.10 -15.10 13.69
N LEU A 72 -13.79 -14.91 13.85
CA LEU A 72 -13.11 -13.72 13.37
C LEU A 72 -13.05 -13.68 11.85
N VAL A 73 -13.17 -12.46 11.30
CA VAL A 73 -12.97 -12.18 9.88
C VAL A 73 -12.01 -11.00 9.79
N MET A 74 -10.82 -11.23 9.23
CA MET A 74 -9.89 -10.16 8.90
C MET A 74 -10.09 -9.78 7.43
N ARG A 75 -10.30 -8.49 7.17
CA ARG A 75 -10.50 -7.95 5.83
C ARG A 75 -9.40 -6.98 5.45
N GLN A 76 -8.99 -6.98 4.19
CA GLN A 76 -8.00 -6.05 3.65
C GLN A 76 -8.53 -5.41 2.35
N MET A 77 -8.34 -4.10 2.20
CA MET A 77 -8.64 -3.37 0.97
C MET A 77 -7.64 -2.24 0.76
N TYR A 78 -7.48 -1.82 -0.50
CA TYR A 78 -6.69 -0.67 -0.91
C TYR A 78 -7.58 0.48 -1.32
N THR A 79 -7.39 1.64 -0.70
CA THR A 79 -8.23 2.83 -0.92
C THR A 79 -7.38 4.09 -1.15
N ALA A 80 -8.04 5.20 -1.48
CA ALA A 80 -7.45 6.53 -1.54
C ALA A 80 -8.31 7.47 -0.66
N PRO A 81 -8.12 7.47 0.67
CA PRO A 81 -9.00 8.20 1.58
C PRO A 81 -8.97 9.72 1.36
N HIS A 82 -7.89 10.23 0.77
CA HIS A 82 -7.75 11.63 0.37
C HIS A 82 -6.65 11.76 -0.69
N GLY A 83 -6.67 12.89 -1.41
CA GLY A 83 -5.64 13.26 -2.36
C GLY A 83 -5.36 12.20 -3.43
N THR A 84 -4.27 12.43 -4.17
CA THR A 84 -3.88 11.65 -5.35
C THR A 84 -2.46 11.09 -5.26
N LYS A 85 -1.70 11.46 -4.21
CA LYS A 85 -0.25 11.18 -4.08
C LYS A 85 0.08 9.94 -3.26
N SER A 86 -0.92 9.31 -2.66
CA SER A 86 -0.77 8.12 -1.83
C SER A 86 -1.92 7.16 -2.04
N PHE A 87 -1.73 5.92 -1.68
CA PHE A 87 -2.82 4.97 -1.43
C PHE A 87 -2.75 4.51 0.02
N ALA A 88 -3.87 4.02 0.55
CA ALA A 88 -3.97 3.44 1.87
C ALA A 88 -4.18 1.93 1.76
N ALA A 89 -3.44 1.18 2.58
CA ALA A 89 -3.77 -0.19 2.92
C ALA A 89 -4.59 -0.18 4.21
N VAL A 90 -5.82 -0.69 4.15
CA VAL A 90 -6.73 -0.74 5.28
C VAL A 90 -6.97 -2.19 5.63
N ASN A 91 -6.77 -2.54 6.90
CA ASN A 91 -7.08 -3.84 7.46
C ASN A 91 -8.13 -3.68 8.56
N VAL A 92 -9.15 -4.53 8.58
CA VAL A 92 -10.23 -4.49 9.56
C VAL A 92 -10.48 -5.90 10.08
N LEU A 93 -10.31 -6.09 11.38
CA LEU A 93 -10.69 -7.32 12.06
C LEU A 93 -12.11 -7.18 12.60
N MET A 94 -12.96 -8.15 12.29
CA MET A 94 -14.38 -8.15 12.62
C MET A 94 -14.78 -9.42 13.36
N ASN A 95 -15.82 -9.31 14.19
CA ASN A 95 -16.57 -10.43 14.72
C ASN A 95 -18.06 -10.17 14.45
N GLY A 96 -18.64 -10.91 13.51
CA GLY A 96 -19.94 -10.56 12.95
C GLY A 96 -19.90 -9.20 12.25
N ASP A 97 -20.78 -8.28 12.65
CA ASP A 97 -20.87 -6.92 12.12
C ASP A 97 -20.05 -5.88 12.90
N THR A 98 -19.41 -6.30 13.99
CA THR A 98 -18.70 -5.44 14.93
C THR A 98 -17.21 -5.39 14.61
N ILE A 99 -16.65 -4.17 14.59
CA ILE A 99 -15.22 -3.94 14.42
C ILE A 99 -14.48 -4.29 15.72
N VAL A 100 -13.55 -5.24 15.66
CA VAL A 100 -12.65 -5.60 16.78
C VAL A 100 -11.45 -4.66 16.80
N SER A 101 -10.87 -4.39 15.63
CA SER A 101 -9.73 -3.50 15.40
C SER A 101 -9.67 -3.08 13.93
N ALA A 102 -8.97 -1.98 13.67
CA ALA A 102 -8.65 -1.52 12.33
C ALA A 102 -7.22 -1.00 12.30
N HIS A 103 -6.51 -1.26 11.21
CA HIS A 103 -5.17 -0.74 10.93
C HIS A 103 -5.18 -0.02 9.58
N LEU A 104 -4.55 1.14 9.53
CA LEU A 104 -4.36 1.90 8.31
C LEU A 104 -2.89 2.28 8.19
N ASP A 105 -2.34 2.03 7.02
CA ASP A 105 -1.07 2.62 6.59
C ASP A 105 -1.25 3.24 5.22
N GLU A 106 -0.48 4.28 4.95
CA GLU A 106 -0.47 4.94 3.66
C GLU A 106 0.94 4.91 3.07
N PHE A 107 0.99 4.74 1.76
CA PHE A 107 2.25 4.66 1.03
C PHE A 107 2.36 5.82 0.07
N GLN A 108 3.51 6.49 0.10
CA GLN A 108 3.78 7.67 -0.71
C GLN A 108 5.23 7.66 -1.19
N TYR A 109 5.48 8.15 -2.40
CA TYR A 109 6.85 8.42 -2.86
C TYR A 109 7.42 9.65 -2.16
N LEU A 110 8.53 9.48 -1.43
CA LEU A 110 9.18 10.51 -0.61
C LEU A 110 10.70 10.49 -0.82
N ALA A 111 11.38 11.59 -0.48
CA ALA A 111 12.82 11.69 -0.66
C ALA A 111 13.58 10.74 0.30
N PRO A 112 14.51 9.90 -0.18
CA PRO A 112 15.19 8.88 0.64
C PRO A 112 16.12 9.47 1.72
N ALA A 113 16.48 10.76 1.62
CA ALA A 113 17.31 11.42 2.62
C ALA A 113 16.61 11.53 3.99
N ASP A 114 15.28 11.60 3.99
CA ASP A 114 14.47 11.83 5.20
C ASP A 114 13.55 10.64 5.54
N PHE A 115 13.43 9.67 4.62
CA PHE A 115 12.45 8.58 4.71
C PHE A 115 13.08 7.22 4.41
N LYS A 116 12.70 6.22 5.20
CA LYS A 116 12.99 4.80 4.97
C LYS A 116 11.99 4.26 3.95
N GLY A 117 12.52 3.65 2.88
CA GLY A 117 11.69 2.92 1.91
C GLY A 117 11.13 1.62 2.50
N VAL A 118 10.07 1.12 1.86
CA VAL A 118 9.58 -0.25 2.09
C VAL A 118 10.70 -1.29 1.87
N PRO A 119 10.57 -2.52 2.38
CA PRO A 119 11.53 -3.58 2.10
C PRO A 119 11.85 -3.69 0.60
N ASN A 120 13.11 -4.00 0.29
CA ASN A 120 13.64 -4.07 -1.08
C ASN A 120 13.68 -2.75 -1.88
N ALA A 121 13.35 -1.59 -1.28
CA ALA A 121 13.45 -0.30 -1.97
C ALA A 121 14.87 0.09 -2.42
N ASP A 122 15.91 -0.52 -1.84
CA ASP A 122 17.31 -0.40 -2.26
C ASP A 122 17.79 -1.56 -3.16
N GLY A 123 16.91 -2.53 -3.44
CA GLY A 123 17.14 -3.70 -4.30
C GLY A 123 16.31 -3.68 -5.58
N GLY A 124 15.99 -4.85 -6.13
CA GLY A 124 15.27 -5.00 -7.40
C GLY A 124 13.88 -4.33 -7.44
N PHE A 125 13.20 -4.18 -6.30
CA PHE A 125 11.94 -3.44 -6.21
C PHE A 125 12.14 -1.94 -6.47
N GLY A 126 13.25 -1.38 -6.00
CA GLY A 126 13.63 0.03 -6.17
C GLY A 126 13.91 0.46 -7.62
N GLU A 127 14.17 -0.49 -8.52
CA GLU A 127 14.45 -0.20 -9.93
C GLU A 127 13.24 0.36 -10.70
N SER A 128 12.03 0.28 -10.12
CA SER A 128 10.77 0.67 -10.77
C SER A 128 10.31 2.09 -10.45
N PHE A 129 11.14 2.89 -9.78
CA PHE A 129 10.89 4.32 -9.54
C PHE A 129 12.22 5.11 -9.52
N PRO A 130 12.20 6.44 -9.68
CA PRO A 130 13.41 7.26 -9.68
C PRO A 130 14.25 7.11 -8.41
N ALA A 131 15.59 7.11 -8.56
CA ALA A 131 16.52 6.91 -7.45
C ALA A 131 16.52 8.04 -6.39
N ASP A 132 15.88 9.17 -6.66
CA ASP A 132 15.71 10.29 -5.73
C ASP A 132 14.40 10.23 -4.93
N VAL A 133 13.63 9.14 -5.08
CA VAL A 133 12.46 8.82 -4.24
C VAL A 133 12.52 7.39 -3.72
N VAL A 134 11.78 7.12 -2.66
CA VAL A 134 11.44 5.78 -2.16
C VAL A 134 9.93 5.70 -1.94
N LEU A 135 9.33 4.55 -2.20
CA LEU A 135 8.00 4.25 -1.68
C LEU A 135 8.12 4.06 -0.16
N ALA A 136 7.50 4.94 0.61
CA ALA A 136 7.59 4.96 2.06
C ALA A 136 6.22 4.74 2.71
N SER A 137 6.19 3.87 3.72
CA SER A 137 5.08 3.74 4.66
C SER A 137 5.05 4.94 5.61
N LYS A 138 3.88 5.55 5.81
CA LYS A 138 3.71 6.63 6.78
C LYS A 138 3.76 6.11 8.22
N ALA A 139 3.32 4.87 8.47
CA ALA A 139 3.42 4.24 9.77
C ALA A 139 4.87 4.00 10.20
N GLU A 140 5.70 3.38 9.34
CA GLU A 140 7.13 3.15 9.64
C GLU A 140 7.92 4.46 9.72
N ASN A 141 7.47 5.49 9.00
CA ASN A 141 8.12 6.81 8.96
C ASN A 141 7.35 7.88 9.76
N ASN A 142 6.60 7.49 10.80
CA ASN A 142 5.71 8.41 11.51
C ASN A 142 6.40 9.71 11.94
N ASP A 143 7.61 9.63 12.50
CA ASP A 143 8.31 10.81 13.03
C ASP A 143 8.68 11.79 11.92
N GLY A 144 9.29 11.28 10.83
CA GLY A 144 9.67 12.08 9.67
C GLY A 144 8.46 12.66 8.95
N TYR A 145 7.40 11.86 8.78
CA TYR A 145 6.17 12.30 8.11
C TYR A 145 5.44 13.35 8.95
N SER A 146 5.34 13.13 10.27
CA SER A 146 4.72 14.09 11.19
C SER A 146 5.47 15.42 11.25
N ALA A 147 6.80 15.41 11.14
CA ALA A 147 7.58 16.62 11.01
C ALA A 147 7.22 17.39 9.72
N MET A 148 7.07 16.68 8.60
CA MET A 148 6.61 17.28 7.35
C MET A 148 5.19 17.86 7.45
N MET A 149 4.26 17.13 8.07
CA MET A 149 2.89 17.59 8.30
C MET A 149 2.86 18.85 9.17
N LYS A 150 3.69 18.91 10.21
CA LYS A 150 3.81 20.09 11.07
C LYS A 150 4.38 21.29 10.31
N GLU A 151 5.44 21.10 9.54
CA GLU A 151 6.10 22.18 8.79
C GLU A 151 5.22 22.74 7.67
N LYS A 152 4.61 21.85 6.87
CA LYS A 152 3.87 22.23 5.66
C LYS A 152 2.39 22.49 5.89
N GLY A 153 1.78 21.78 6.86
CA GLY A 153 0.35 21.83 7.13
C GLY A 153 -0.01 22.39 8.51
N GLY A 154 0.98 22.75 9.35
CA GLY A 154 0.72 23.25 10.70
C GLY A 154 0.13 22.21 11.66
N ALA A 155 0.29 20.91 11.36
CA ALA A 155 -0.26 19.83 12.18
C ALA A 155 0.21 19.90 13.63
N THR A 156 -0.72 19.68 14.56
CA THR A 156 -0.48 19.73 16.02
C THR A 156 -0.34 18.35 16.64
N GLN A 157 -0.76 17.30 15.92
CA GLN A 157 -0.60 15.89 16.29
C GLN A 157 0.31 15.17 15.27
N THR A 158 0.85 14.02 15.67
CA THR A 158 1.52 13.12 14.73
C THR A 158 0.51 12.44 13.81
N TRP A 159 1.01 11.90 12.69
CA TRP A 159 0.19 11.08 11.79
C TRP A 159 -0.39 9.87 12.53
N ALA A 160 0.43 9.15 13.30
CA ALA A 160 -0.01 7.99 14.06
C ALA A 160 -1.07 8.35 15.12
N GLN A 161 -0.95 9.49 15.81
CA GLN A 161 -1.97 9.94 16.77
C GLN A 161 -3.32 10.17 16.10
N SER A 162 -3.31 10.79 14.91
CA SER A 162 -4.54 11.06 14.15
C SER A 162 -5.19 9.77 13.64
N ILE A 163 -4.41 8.83 13.09
CA ILE A 163 -4.92 7.52 12.66
C ILE A 163 -5.42 6.67 13.83
N THR A 164 -4.72 6.72 14.97
CA THR A 164 -5.13 6.03 16.20
C THR A 164 -6.49 6.53 16.67
N ALA A 165 -6.74 7.85 16.66
CA ALA A 165 -8.05 8.38 17.06
C ALA A 165 -9.21 7.85 16.19
N ILE A 166 -8.98 7.69 14.89
CA ILE A 166 -9.99 7.19 13.94
C ILE A 166 -10.22 5.69 14.12
N THR A 167 -9.16 4.91 14.27
CA THR A 167 -9.24 3.45 14.46
C THR A 167 -9.81 3.08 15.83
N ASP A 168 -9.45 3.81 16.90
CA ASP A 168 -10.04 3.66 18.23
C ASP A 168 -11.52 4.03 18.25
N PHE A 169 -11.94 5.04 17.48
CA PHE A 169 -13.35 5.36 17.32
C PHE A 169 -14.12 4.24 16.62
N ALA A 170 -13.51 3.56 15.64
CA ALA A 170 -14.13 2.44 14.94
C ALA A 170 -14.32 1.21 15.85
N LYS A 171 -13.39 0.98 16.79
CA LYS A 171 -13.38 -0.18 17.67
C LYS A 171 -14.69 -0.33 18.48
N GLY A 172 -15.25 -1.53 18.44
CA GLY A 172 -16.48 -1.92 19.12
C GLY A 172 -17.77 -1.38 18.51
N LYS A 173 -17.71 -0.68 17.36
CA LYS A 173 -18.89 -0.21 16.62
C LYS A 173 -19.29 -1.19 15.53
N THR A 174 -20.56 -1.15 15.15
CA THR A 174 -21.03 -1.85 13.95
C THR A 174 -20.70 -1.05 12.69
N VAL A 175 -20.67 -1.70 11.53
CA VAL A 175 -20.54 -1.01 10.24
C VAL A 175 -21.60 0.09 10.06
N ALA A 176 -22.84 -0.17 10.49
CA ALA A 176 -23.93 0.81 10.40
C ALA A 176 -23.71 2.05 11.29
N ASP A 177 -23.12 1.87 12.47
CA ASP A 177 -22.75 3.01 13.34
C ASP A 177 -21.65 3.87 12.68
N LEU A 178 -20.70 3.24 11.99
CA LEU A 178 -19.64 3.95 11.27
C LEU A 178 -20.16 4.68 10.04
N GLU A 179 -21.06 4.09 9.26
CA GLU A 179 -21.74 4.75 8.14
C GLU A 179 -22.48 6.02 8.60
N LYS A 180 -23.14 5.96 9.77
CA LYS A 180 -23.76 7.13 10.37
C LYS A 180 -22.72 8.20 10.75
N ALA A 181 -21.61 7.80 11.37
CA ALA A 181 -20.55 8.74 11.73
C ALA A 181 -19.88 9.37 10.49
N VAL A 182 -19.76 8.64 9.38
CA VAL A 182 -19.32 9.21 8.09
C VAL A 182 -20.30 10.29 7.62
N ALA A 183 -21.61 10.03 7.68
CA ALA A 183 -22.62 11.02 7.32
C ALA A 183 -22.60 12.26 8.26
N ASP A 184 -22.38 12.04 9.56
CA ASP A 184 -22.24 13.12 10.54
C ASP A 184 -20.99 13.98 10.23
N LEU A 185 -19.86 13.37 9.84
CA LEU A 185 -18.66 14.09 9.39
C LEU A 185 -18.89 14.88 8.10
N GLU A 186 -19.62 14.31 7.13
CA GLU A 186 -19.99 15.02 5.90
C GLU A 186 -20.86 16.25 6.20
N ALA A 187 -21.78 16.14 7.15
CA ALA A 187 -22.67 17.23 7.53
C ALA A 187 -21.95 18.42 8.20
N LEU A 188 -20.72 18.23 8.70
CA LEU A 188 -19.92 19.34 9.25
C LEU A 188 -19.44 20.31 8.17
N GLY A 189 -19.30 19.86 6.91
CA GLY A 189 -18.77 20.65 5.81
C GLY A 189 -17.27 20.96 5.91
N GLU A 190 -16.74 21.77 4.99
CA GLU A 190 -15.29 22.03 4.85
C GLU A 190 -14.67 22.77 6.05
N GLU A 191 -15.43 23.61 6.75
CA GLU A 191 -14.97 24.31 7.96
C GLU A 191 -15.29 23.55 9.25
N GLY A 192 -15.88 22.36 9.11
CA GLY A 192 -16.22 21.46 10.20
C GLY A 192 -15.01 20.99 10.99
N ASN A 193 -15.16 20.78 12.29
CA ASN A 193 -14.12 20.18 13.11
C ASN A 193 -14.38 18.67 13.27
N PRO A 194 -13.58 17.78 12.67
CA PRO A 194 -13.77 16.33 12.77
C PRO A 194 -13.81 15.80 14.22
N ALA A 195 -13.18 16.51 15.16
CA ALA A 195 -13.19 16.18 16.57
C ALA A 195 -14.60 16.22 17.21
N ASP A 196 -15.55 16.90 16.58
CA ASP A 196 -16.94 16.97 17.03
C ASP A 196 -17.67 15.63 16.84
N VAL A 197 -17.17 14.75 15.96
CA VAL A 197 -17.68 13.39 15.74
C VAL A 197 -16.70 12.34 16.26
N ILE A 198 -15.43 12.45 15.89
CA ILE A 198 -14.36 11.53 16.28
C ILE A 198 -13.45 12.23 17.28
N SER A 199 -13.68 12.01 18.58
CA SER A 199 -12.86 12.62 19.64
C SER A 199 -11.36 12.35 19.42
N GLY A 200 -10.59 13.43 19.34
CA GLY A 200 -9.13 13.37 19.13
C GLY A 200 -8.68 13.44 17.68
N ALA A 201 -9.57 13.29 16.70
CA ALA A 201 -9.22 13.41 15.29
C ALA A 201 -8.91 14.86 14.90
N THR A 202 -7.80 15.05 14.19
CA THR A 202 -7.37 16.37 13.69
C THR A 202 -7.20 16.46 12.18
N PHE A 203 -7.35 15.35 11.46
CA PHE A 203 -7.27 15.34 9.99
C PHE A 203 -8.57 15.88 9.41
N SER A 204 -8.47 16.89 8.53
CA SER A 204 -9.56 17.32 7.65
C SER A 204 -10.21 16.13 6.93
N ASP A 205 -9.39 15.15 6.56
CA ASP A 205 -9.77 13.98 5.79
C ASP A 205 -10.30 12.81 6.65
N SER A 206 -10.59 13.04 7.94
CA SER A 206 -11.09 11.99 8.85
C SER A 206 -12.30 11.24 8.30
N ARG A 207 -13.17 11.92 7.54
CA ARG A 207 -14.30 11.27 6.84
C ARG A 207 -13.83 10.21 5.86
N GLY A 208 -12.82 10.52 5.04
CA GLY A 208 -12.29 9.60 4.03
C GLY A 208 -11.64 8.37 4.65
N TYR A 209 -10.88 8.55 5.74
CA TYR A 209 -10.32 7.41 6.48
C TYR A 209 -11.38 6.54 7.14
N LEU A 210 -12.41 7.14 7.76
CA LEU A 210 -13.50 6.37 8.35
C LEU A 210 -14.31 5.63 7.28
N GLN A 211 -14.55 6.27 6.13
CA GLN A 211 -15.19 5.65 4.98
C GLN A 211 -14.36 4.46 4.45
N ALA A 212 -13.03 4.58 4.40
CA ALA A 212 -12.17 3.48 3.98
C ALA A 212 -12.26 2.27 4.93
N ILE A 213 -12.43 2.48 6.24
CA ILE A 213 -12.72 1.40 7.20
C ILE A 213 -14.07 0.74 6.90
N VAL A 214 -15.11 1.54 6.64
CA VAL A 214 -16.45 1.04 6.28
C VAL A 214 -16.41 0.20 5.01
N GLU A 215 -15.76 0.69 3.95
CA GLU A 215 -15.62 0.00 2.67
C GLU A 215 -14.86 -1.32 2.83
N THR A 216 -13.75 -1.29 3.56
CA THR A 216 -12.96 -2.49 3.85
C THR A 216 -13.77 -3.52 4.63
N ALA A 217 -14.53 -3.09 5.65
CA ALA A 217 -15.38 -3.97 6.44
C ALA A 217 -16.48 -4.66 5.62
N LYS A 218 -17.00 -3.99 4.59
CA LYS A 218 -18.07 -4.51 3.73
C LYS A 218 -17.53 -5.40 2.61
N ASN A 219 -16.45 -4.96 1.99
CA ASN A 219 -16.06 -5.40 0.66
C ASN A 219 -14.61 -5.90 0.59
N GLY A 220 -13.79 -5.80 1.64
CA GLY A 220 -12.38 -6.19 1.58
C GLY A 220 -12.15 -7.69 1.39
N LEU A 221 -11.01 -8.04 0.80
CA LEU A 221 -10.50 -9.42 0.70
C LEU A 221 -10.56 -10.12 2.05
N VAL A 222 -11.01 -11.37 2.07
CA VAL A 222 -11.36 -12.08 3.31
C VAL A 222 -10.28 -13.07 3.73
N SER A 223 -9.89 -13.02 5.01
CA SER A 223 -9.23 -14.11 5.74
C SER A 223 -10.08 -14.50 6.96
N ILE A 224 -10.44 -15.79 7.04
CA ILE A 224 -11.26 -16.32 8.15
C ILE A 224 -10.32 -16.72 9.28
N GLY A 225 -10.52 -16.14 10.45
CA GLY A 225 -9.74 -16.41 11.65
C GLY A 225 -10.33 -17.53 12.53
N ALA A 226 -9.84 -17.61 13.76
CA ALA A 226 -10.30 -18.53 14.77
C ALA A 226 -11.70 -18.17 15.29
N THR A 227 -12.37 -19.17 15.84
CA THR A 227 -13.51 -18.94 16.72
C THR A 227 -13.03 -18.31 18.02
N THR A 228 -13.71 -17.27 18.50
CA THR A 228 -13.36 -16.62 19.76
C THR A 228 -14.58 -16.00 20.43
N GLU A 229 -14.51 -15.95 21.76
CA GLU A 229 -15.50 -15.27 22.62
C GLU A 229 -14.96 -13.91 23.12
N THR A 230 -13.69 -13.58 22.83
CA THR A 230 -13.07 -12.32 23.25
C THR A 230 -12.99 -11.33 22.10
N THR A 231 -13.03 -10.06 22.45
CA THR A 231 -12.70 -8.93 21.55
C THR A 231 -11.43 -8.20 22.00
N ASP A 232 -10.78 -8.66 23.08
CA ASP A 232 -9.48 -8.14 23.53
C ASP A 232 -8.35 -8.93 22.87
N LEU A 233 -8.15 -8.64 21.58
CA LEU A 233 -7.05 -9.19 20.78
C LEU A 233 -5.92 -8.16 20.70
N LYS A 234 -4.69 -8.64 20.61
CA LYS A 234 -3.51 -7.81 20.35
C LYS A 234 -3.15 -7.91 18.88
N GLU A 235 -3.00 -6.79 18.20
CA GLU A 235 -2.77 -6.79 16.76
C GLU A 235 -1.51 -5.99 16.42
N ALA A 236 -0.81 -6.44 15.40
CA ALA A 236 0.31 -5.72 14.80
C ALA A 236 0.29 -5.90 13.28
N GLN A 237 0.91 -4.95 12.60
CA GLN A 237 1.18 -5.00 11.17
C GLN A 237 2.67 -4.72 10.95
N LEU A 238 3.28 -5.46 10.04
CA LEU A 238 4.70 -5.33 9.71
C LEU A 238 4.91 -5.45 8.20
N LEU A 239 5.88 -4.69 7.68
CA LEU A 239 6.38 -4.84 6.33
C LEU A 239 7.60 -5.77 6.32
N GLY A 240 7.66 -6.67 5.35
CA GLY A 240 8.77 -7.62 5.18
C GLY A 240 9.07 -7.93 3.72
N ALA A 241 10.04 -8.82 3.49
CA ALA A 241 10.40 -9.30 2.16
C ALA A 241 10.46 -10.84 2.17
N PRO A 242 9.31 -11.53 2.27
CA PRO A 242 9.27 -12.99 2.39
C PRO A 242 9.66 -13.72 1.10
N HIS A 243 9.75 -13.03 -0.03
CA HIS A 243 10.00 -13.62 -1.35
C HIS A 243 10.80 -12.65 -2.23
N GLY A 244 12.04 -13.04 -2.57
CA GLY A 244 12.90 -12.32 -3.51
C GLY A 244 13.20 -10.86 -3.13
N ASP A 245 13.75 -10.11 -4.10
CA ASP A 245 14.14 -8.72 -3.96
C ASP A 245 13.28 -7.74 -4.79
N LYS A 246 12.22 -8.23 -5.46
CA LYS A 246 11.36 -7.45 -6.37
C LYS A 246 9.98 -7.13 -5.82
N SER A 247 9.77 -7.37 -4.55
CA SER A 247 8.48 -7.20 -3.89
C SER A 247 8.66 -6.95 -2.40
N PHE A 248 7.60 -6.46 -1.76
CA PHE A 248 7.52 -6.40 -0.30
C PHE A 248 6.16 -6.93 0.14
N ALA A 249 6.09 -7.51 1.34
CA ALA A 249 4.87 -7.98 1.94
C ALA A 249 4.42 -7.07 3.08
N MET A 250 3.11 -7.05 3.30
CA MET A 250 2.46 -6.48 4.47
C MET A 250 1.73 -7.62 5.17
N THR A 251 2.06 -7.83 6.43
CA THR A 251 1.49 -8.91 7.25
C THR A 251 0.82 -8.32 8.48
N THR A 252 -0.46 -8.60 8.65
CA THR A 252 -1.25 -8.22 9.84
C THR A 252 -1.59 -9.47 10.63
N VAL A 253 -1.34 -9.47 11.93
CA VAL A 253 -1.61 -10.60 12.83
C VAL A 253 -2.32 -10.11 14.09
N ALA A 254 -3.43 -10.76 14.42
CA ALA A 254 -4.11 -10.63 15.69
C ALA A 254 -3.86 -11.87 16.56
N MET A 255 -3.53 -11.65 17.83
CA MET A 255 -3.21 -12.65 18.84
C MET A 255 -4.33 -12.72 19.89
N ASP A 256 -4.73 -13.95 20.24
CA ASP A 256 -5.56 -14.28 21.41
C ASP A 256 -4.68 -15.01 22.42
N GLY A 257 -4.24 -14.30 23.45
CA GLY A 257 -3.23 -14.80 24.37
C GLY A 257 -1.92 -15.11 23.65
N ASP A 258 -1.51 -16.38 23.66
CA ASP A 258 -0.28 -16.86 23.03
C ASP A 258 -0.48 -17.42 21.61
N LYS A 259 -1.71 -17.42 21.09
CA LYS A 259 -2.06 -18.01 19.79
C LYS A 259 -2.46 -16.98 18.76
N VAL A 260 -2.12 -17.25 17.49
CA VAL A 260 -2.63 -16.48 16.35
C VAL A 260 -4.14 -16.69 16.24
N ALA A 261 -4.91 -15.61 16.33
CA ALA A 261 -6.36 -15.61 16.20
C ALA A 261 -6.81 -15.27 14.78
N ALA A 262 -6.12 -14.34 14.11
CA ALA A 262 -6.36 -14.01 12.71
C ALA A 262 -5.07 -13.50 12.06
N VAL A 263 -4.96 -13.68 10.74
CA VAL A 263 -3.80 -13.26 9.97
C VAL A 263 -4.21 -12.93 8.54
N PHE A 264 -3.59 -11.90 7.97
CA PHE A 264 -3.69 -11.56 6.56
C PHE A 264 -2.31 -11.16 6.05
N VAL A 265 -1.91 -11.73 4.90
CA VAL A 265 -0.66 -11.43 4.21
C VAL A 265 -0.99 -11.02 2.77
N ASP A 266 -0.46 -9.89 2.34
CA ASP A 266 -0.38 -9.53 0.93
C ASP A 266 1.05 -9.14 0.57
N GLU A 267 1.34 -9.16 -0.72
CA GLU A 267 2.62 -8.80 -1.26
C GLU A 267 2.43 -7.92 -2.49
N PHE A 268 3.29 -6.92 -2.64
CA PHE A 268 3.22 -5.92 -3.69
C PHE A 268 4.42 -6.03 -4.59
N GLN A 269 4.19 -5.92 -5.89
CA GLN A 269 5.22 -6.04 -6.90
C GLN A 269 4.93 -5.07 -8.06
N PHE A 270 5.98 -4.50 -8.65
CA PHE A 270 5.84 -3.81 -9.93
C PHE A 270 5.72 -4.83 -11.07
N VAL A 271 4.64 -4.71 -11.83
CA VAL A 271 4.22 -5.67 -12.86
C VAL A 271 3.67 -4.93 -14.08
N ASP A 272 3.55 -5.63 -15.20
CA ASP A 272 3.08 -5.09 -16.48
C ASP A 272 1.69 -4.44 -16.35
N LEU A 273 1.60 -3.14 -16.67
CA LEU A 273 0.36 -2.36 -16.53
C LEU A 273 -0.77 -2.79 -17.46
N THR A 274 -0.45 -3.56 -18.50
CA THR A 274 -1.44 -4.07 -19.47
C THR A 274 -2.13 -5.34 -18.97
N GLN A 275 -1.55 -6.00 -17.97
CA GLN A 275 -2.03 -7.28 -17.44
C GLN A 275 -2.56 -7.17 -15.99
N PHE A 276 -2.14 -6.15 -15.25
CA PHE A 276 -2.43 -5.99 -13.83
C PHE A 276 -3.11 -4.66 -13.52
N GLY A 277 -3.98 -4.67 -12.52
CA GLY A 277 -4.50 -3.46 -11.92
C GLY A 277 -3.53 -2.92 -10.87
N GLY A 278 -3.27 -1.62 -10.93
CA GLY A 278 -2.48 -0.91 -9.92
C GLY A 278 -3.26 -0.67 -8.63
N VAL A 279 -2.54 -0.33 -7.56
CA VAL A 279 -3.13 0.23 -6.34
C VAL A 279 -3.83 1.57 -6.63
N PRO A 280 -4.74 2.05 -5.77
CA PRO A 280 -5.40 3.35 -5.96
C PRO A 280 -4.41 4.49 -6.28
N ASN A 281 -4.87 5.44 -7.09
CA ASN A 281 -4.08 6.55 -7.61
C ASN A 281 -2.91 6.16 -8.56
N SER A 282 -2.78 4.89 -8.97
CA SER A 282 -1.81 4.49 -10.01
C SER A 282 -2.08 5.14 -11.37
N ASP A 283 -3.30 5.61 -11.62
CA ASP A 283 -3.73 6.38 -12.79
C ASP A 283 -3.64 7.91 -12.57
N SER A 284 -3.04 8.35 -11.46
CA SER A 284 -2.96 9.75 -11.04
C SER A 284 -1.55 10.12 -10.52
N ASP A 285 -1.46 11.13 -9.63
CA ASP A 285 -0.18 11.66 -9.15
C ASP A 285 0.72 10.62 -8.46
N PHE A 286 0.14 9.59 -7.83
CA PHE A 286 0.92 8.49 -7.25
C PHE A 286 1.61 7.68 -8.35
N GLY A 287 0.90 7.33 -9.43
CA GLY A 287 1.46 6.61 -10.57
C GLY A 287 2.50 7.38 -11.38
N ALA A 288 2.48 8.72 -11.33
CA ALA A 288 3.45 9.56 -12.04
C ALA A 288 4.92 9.33 -11.62
N GLY A 289 5.15 8.74 -10.44
CA GLY A 289 6.49 8.37 -9.94
C GLY A 289 6.97 6.98 -10.34
N VAL A 290 6.18 6.22 -11.10
CA VAL A 290 6.47 4.82 -11.48
C VAL A 290 7.13 4.76 -12.85
N ALA A 291 8.04 3.79 -13.05
CA ALA A 291 8.67 3.54 -14.34
C ALA A 291 7.63 3.21 -15.44
N GLU A 292 7.97 3.54 -16.68
CA GLU A 292 7.09 3.29 -17.83
C GLU A 292 6.75 1.79 -17.98
N GLY A 293 5.49 1.50 -18.30
CA GLY A 293 5.03 0.14 -18.60
C GLY A 293 4.68 -0.72 -17.38
N VAL A 294 4.85 -0.23 -16.15
CA VAL A 294 4.54 -0.99 -14.94
C VAL A 294 3.61 -0.25 -13.97
N VAL A 295 2.93 -1.02 -13.11
CA VAL A 295 2.14 -0.55 -11.98
C VAL A 295 2.54 -1.30 -10.72
N LEU A 296 2.44 -0.65 -9.55
CA LEU A 296 2.50 -1.33 -8.27
C LEU A 296 1.20 -2.10 -8.05
N ALA A 297 1.26 -3.42 -8.00
CA ALA A 297 0.08 -4.27 -7.84
C ALA A 297 0.17 -5.07 -6.54
N SER A 298 -0.95 -5.15 -5.81
CA SER A 298 -1.16 -6.20 -4.81
C SER A 298 -1.35 -7.55 -5.52
N LYS A 299 -0.69 -8.59 -5.03
CA LYS A 299 -0.83 -9.95 -5.58
C LYS A 299 -2.18 -10.57 -5.23
N VAL A 300 -2.73 -10.33 -4.04
CA VAL A 300 -4.05 -10.87 -3.68
C VAL A 300 -5.16 -10.16 -4.45
N ALA A 301 -5.13 -8.83 -4.58
CA ALA A 301 -6.12 -8.07 -5.35
C ALA A 301 -6.07 -8.39 -6.85
N ASN A 302 -4.91 -8.81 -7.36
CA ASN A 302 -4.72 -9.28 -8.73
C ASN A 302 -4.56 -10.82 -8.82
N ASN A 303 -5.20 -11.58 -7.93
CA ASN A 303 -4.97 -13.02 -7.81
C ASN A 303 -5.12 -13.78 -9.13
N GLU A 304 -6.10 -13.44 -9.98
CA GLU A 304 -6.29 -14.10 -11.28
C GLU A 304 -5.09 -13.87 -12.21
N ALA A 305 -4.73 -12.60 -12.45
CA ALA A 305 -3.60 -12.24 -13.31
C ALA A 305 -2.27 -12.78 -12.76
N TYR A 306 -2.07 -12.69 -11.44
CA TYR A 306 -0.85 -13.18 -10.81
C TYR A 306 -0.76 -14.71 -10.88
N SER A 307 -1.87 -15.43 -10.64
CA SER A 307 -1.92 -16.89 -10.77
C SER A 307 -1.70 -17.35 -12.20
N ALA A 308 -2.20 -16.62 -13.20
CA ALA A 308 -1.92 -16.89 -14.59
C ALA A 308 -0.41 -16.76 -14.89
N MET A 309 0.23 -15.69 -14.41
CA MET A 309 1.67 -15.49 -14.53
C MET A 309 2.47 -16.61 -13.84
N MET A 310 2.09 -17.00 -12.63
CA MET A 310 2.72 -18.10 -11.88
C MET A 310 2.59 -19.44 -12.62
N LYS A 311 1.43 -19.70 -13.22
CA LYS A 311 1.20 -20.91 -14.02
C LYS A 311 2.06 -20.93 -15.28
N GLU A 312 2.12 -19.81 -16.00
CA GLU A 312 2.89 -19.69 -17.24
C GLU A 312 4.39 -19.81 -17.01
N LYS A 313 4.92 -19.07 -16.02
CA LYS A 313 6.36 -18.95 -15.78
C LYS A 313 6.93 -20.01 -14.86
N GLY A 314 6.14 -20.45 -13.87
CA GLY A 314 6.57 -21.37 -12.82
C GLY A 314 5.84 -22.71 -12.81
N GLY A 315 4.90 -22.95 -13.72
CA GLY A 315 4.13 -24.20 -13.76
C GLY A 315 3.22 -24.39 -12.54
N ALA A 316 2.86 -23.31 -11.85
CA ALA A 316 2.04 -23.38 -10.64
C ALA A 316 0.70 -24.11 -10.87
N THR A 317 0.34 -24.97 -9.94
CA THR A 317 -0.90 -25.78 -9.98
C THR A 317 -2.00 -25.24 -9.06
N LYS A 318 -1.65 -24.30 -8.18
CA LYS A 318 -2.55 -23.59 -7.27
C LYS A 318 -2.48 -22.09 -7.52
N THR A 319 -3.56 -21.39 -7.18
CA THR A 319 -3.58 -19.91 -7.27
C THR A 319 -2.70 -19.30 -6.20
N TYR A 320 -2.36 -18.02 -6.36
CA TYR A 320 -1.62 -17.28 -5.34
C TYR A 320 -2.40 -17.23 -4.02
N ALA A 321 -3.68 -16.90 -4.09
CA ALA A 321 -4.58 -16.83 -2.94
C ALA A 321 -4.76 -18.18 -2.23
N ASP A 322 -4.85 -19.31 -2.96
CA ASP A 322 -4.96 -20.64 -2.32
C ASP A 322 -3.71 -20.99 -1.50
N ASN A 323 -2.53 -20.59 -1.98
CA ASN A 323 -1.27 -20.81 -1.28
C ASN A 323 -1.16 -19.93 -0.03
N MET A 324 -1.46 -18.63 -0.18
CA MET A 324 -1.48 -17.69 0.96
C MET A 324 -2.50 -18.14 2.00
N LYS A 325 -3.69 -18.57 1.57
CA LYS A 325 -4.70 -19.13 2.47
C LYS A 325 -4.18 -20.36 3.22
N ALA A 326 -3.48 -21.29 2.56
CA ALA A 326 -2.94 -22.47 3.25
C ALA A 326 -1.93 -22.09 4.36
N ILE A 327 -1.06 -21.09 4.12
CA ILE A 327 -0.08 -20.62 5.10
C ILE A 327 -0.77 -19.86 6.25
N GLN A 328 -1.73 -19.00 5.93
CA GLN A 328 -2.54 -18.29 6.92
C GLN A 328 -3.34 -19.25 7.81
N ASP A 329 -4.06 -20.21 7.20
CA ASP A 329 -4.83 -21.23 7.91
C ASP A 329 -3.94 -22.10 8.79
N PHE A 330 -2.72 -22.42 8.33
CA PHE A 330 -1.75 -23.15 9.14
C PHE A 330 -1.33 -22.37 10.38
N ALA A 331 -1.19 -21.04 10.29
CA ALA A 331 -0.78 -20.20 11.39
C ALA A 331 -1.86 -20.05 12.48
N ILE A 332 -3.13 -19.99 12.08
CA ILE A 332 -4.27 -19.80 13.01
C ILE A 332 -4.31 -20.91 14.06
N GLY A 333 -4.47 -20.51 15.32
CA GLY A 333 -4.54 -21.39 16.49
C GLY A 333 -3.18 -21.90 17.02
N LYS A 334 -2.07 -21.59 16.34
CA LYS A 334 -0.72 -21.93 16.79
C LYS A 334 -0.08 -20.79 17.58
N THR A 335 0.82 -21.20 18.46
CA THR A 335 1.72 -20.31 19.18
C THR A 335 2.91 -19.90 18.31
N VAL A 336 3.57 -18.80 18.66
CA VAL A 336 4.82 -18.38 18.00
C VAL A 336 5.87 -19.49 18.00
N ALA A 337 6.00 -20.25 19.09
CA ALA A 337 6.98 -21.33 19.19
C ALA A 337 6.67 -22.51 18.24
N GLU A 338 5.40 -22.85 18.05
CA GLU A 338 4.99 -23.88 17.07
C GLU A 338 5.26 -23.42 15.63
N LEU A 339 5.05 -22.13 15.34
CA LEU A 339 5.35 -21.56 14.03
C LEU A 339 6.86 -21.52 13.76
N GLU A 340 7.68 -21.16 14.75
CA GLU A 340 9.14 -21.21 14.65
C GLU A 340 9.66 -22.64 14.37
N ALA A 341 9.05 -23.65 15.02
CA ALA A 341 9.38 -25.04 14.75
C ALA A 341 9.04 -25.42 13.29
N ALA A 342 7.85 -25.05 12.81
CA ALA A 342 7.44 -25.31 11.43
C ALA A 342 8.30 -24.54 10.39
N ALA A 343 8.69 -23.31 10.69
CA ALA A 343 9.61 -22.54 9.84
C ALA A 343 10.99 -23.23 9.75
N SER A 344 11.47 -23.79 10.87
CA SER A 344 12.71 -24.58 10.89
C SER A 344 12.59 -25.87 10.07
N GLU A 345 11.43 -26.54 10.12
CA GLU A 345 11.16 -27.73 9.30
C GLU A 345 11.11 -27.39 7.81
N LEU A 346 10.47 -26.28 7.42
CA LEU A 346 10.46 -25.78 6.05
C LEU A 346 11.88 -25.42 5.56
N GLU A 347 12.70 -24.80 6.39
CA GLU A 347 14.11 -24.55 6.05
C GLU A 347 14.89 -25.85 5.82
N ALA A 348 14.65 -26.87 6.64
CA ALA A 348 15.31 -28.17 6.54
C ALA A 348 14.92 -28.98 5.30
N LEU A 349 13.78 -28.68 4.65
CA LEU A 349 13.36 -29.29 3.39
C LEU A 349 14.29 -28.91 2.23
N GLY A 350 14.87 -27.70 2.24
CA GLY A 350 15.68 -27.16 1.15
C GLY A 350 14.91 -26.93 -0.15
N GLU A 351 15.61 -26.54 -1.21
CA GLU A 351 15.02 -26.10 -2.49
C GLU A 351 14.19 -27.18 -3.21
N GLU A 352 14.52 -28.46 -2.99
CA GLU A 352 13.86 -29.61 -3.64
C GLU A 352 12.74 -30.22 -2.76
N GLY A 353 12.61 -29.76 -1.52
CA GLY A 353 11.60 -30.30 -0.62
C GLY A 353 10.22 -29.72 -0.90
N ASN A 354 9.18 -30.45 -0.48
CA ASN A 354 7.79 -30.07 -0.75
C ASN A 354 7.19 -29.33 0.45
N PRO A 355 6.91 -28.01 0.36
CA PRO A 355 6.36 -27.24 1.47
C PRO A 355 5.05 -27.81 2.03
N ALA A 356 4.28 -28.54 1.20
CA ALA A 356 3.04 -29.20 1.62
C ALA A 356 3.23 -30.28 2.69
N ASP A 357 4.47 -30.77 2.86
CA ASP A 357 4.82 -31.78 3.87
C ASP A 357 4.78 -31.19 5.29
N VAL A 358 4.95 -29.87 5.43
CA VAL A 358 4.85 -29.13 6.70
C VAL A 358 3.55 -28.31 6.76
N VAL A 359 3.30 -27.51 5.72
CA VAL A 359 2.13 -26.62 5.61
C VAL A 359 1.17 -27.20 4.58
N SER A 360 0.22 -28.00 5.03
CA SER A 360 -0.69 -28.71 4.15
C SER A 360 -1.41 -27.76 3.18
N GLY A 361 -1.23 -27.99 1.89
CA GLY A 361 -1.82 -27.20 0.83
C GLY A 361 -0.96 -26.04 0.32
N ALA A 362 0.14 -25.68 0.97
CA ALA A 362 1.11 -24.74 0.43
C ALA A 362 1.99 -25.40 -0.64
N THR A 363 2.31 -24.65 -1.69
CA THR A 363 3.19 -25.06 -2.81
C THR A 363 4.25 -24.01 -3.15
N PHE A 364 4.31 -22.90 -2.39
CA PHE A 364 5.33 -21.88 -2.58
C PHE A 364 6.67 -22.35 -2.00
N SER A 365 7.73 -22.28 -2.80
CA SER A 365 9.12 -22.41 -2.32
C SER A 365 9.38 -21.51 -1.11
N ASP A 366 8.81 -20.32 -1.12
CA ASP A 366 9.02 -19.28 -0.11
C ASP A 366 8.07 -19.38 1.09
N SER A 367 7.40 -20.53 1.28
CA SER A 367 6.50 -20.75 2.43
C SER A 367 7.17 -20.46 3.77
N GLN A 368 8.48 -20.73 3.89
CA GLN A 368 9.28 -20.40 5.08
C GLN A 368 9.34 -18.88 5.32
N GLY A 369 9.57 -18.09 4.27
CA GLY A 369 9.64 -16.63 4.36
C GLY A 369 8.30 -16.02 4.77
N TYR A 370 7.20 -16.49 4.18
CA TYR A 370 5.85 -16.03 4.58
C TYR A 370 5.52 -16.41 6.03
N LEU A 371 5.86 -17.62 6.47
CA LEU A 371 5.66 -18.03 7.85
C LEU A 371 6.52 -17.21 8.82
N GLN A 372 7.75 -16.86 8.43
CA GLN A 372 8.63 -15.98 9.18
C GLN A 372 8.06 -14.57 9.33
N ALA A 373 7.47 -14.00 8.27
CA ALA A 373 6.79 -12.71 8.35
C ALA A 373 5.62 -12.74 9.37
N ILE A 374 4.84 -13.83 9.39
CA ILE A 374 3.77 -14.03 10.38
C ILE A 374 4.35 -14.10 11.81
N ILE A 375 5.43 -14.86 12.01
CA ILE A 375 6.11 -15.00 13.31
C ILE A 375 6.59 -13.64 13.83
N GLU A 376 7.22 -12.84 12.97
CA GLU A 376 7.76 -11.53 13.33
C GLU A 376 6.65 -10.55 13.70
N THR A 377 5.57 -10.50 12.91
CA THR A 377 4.39 -9.68 13.24
C THR A 377 3.75 -10.15 14.55
N ALA A 378 3.57 -11.45 14.76
CA ALA A 378 3.00 -12.00 15.99
C ALA A 378 3.81 -11.62 17.24
N LYS A 379 5.15 -11.52 17.13
CA LYS A 379 6.02 -11.08 18.24
C LYS A 379 5.83 -9.60 18.62
N LEU A 380 5.27 -8.78 17.72
CA LEU A 380 4.97 -7.37 17.96
C LEU A 380 3.56 -7.17 18.54
N ALA A 381 2.63 -8.08 18.25
CA ALA A 381 1.25 -8.08 18.74
C ALA A 381 1.17 -8.57 20.21
N LYS A 382 1.61 -7.74 21.17
CA LYS A 382 1.70 -8.09 22.61
C LYS A 382 0.79 -7.28 23.51
#